data_AF-A0A935YT72-F1
#
_entry.id   AF-A0A935YT72-F1
#
_cell.length_a   1.000
_cell.length_b   1.000
_cell.length_c   1.000
_cell.angle_alpha   90.00
_cell.angle_beta   90.00
_cell.angle_gamma   90.00
#
_symmetry.space_group_name_H-M   'P 1'
#
loop_
_entity.id
_entity.type
_entity.pdbx_description
1 polymer ?
#
loop_
_entity_poly.entity_id
_entity_poly.type
_entity_poly.pdbx_seq_one_letter_code
_entity_poly.pdbx_strand_id
1 'polypeptide(L)'
;MPVRHDEQLRISGTRVRLHPQPRFMPQYAQPETVWLSLAPGRIGPGPADGRMYTVDALDKKAYAPDAFPPWTGQWSPPVTPGPDGHFDHIDPASREFGVVHMYGTVRRVLDIWEGYLGYPVEWHFHDLQPRLELIPYIDWDNAQSGYGFMETGYGKPRGDGPREPFCLNFDVLAHETGHLLMFSLIGIPDNDTLTTEFRGFHEASSDLVALICALHFPSVVEHVLAGCRGNLYVENEIERIAELSPTEQIRSASNSHRMSEVPDVRTPWDKLTQPQLHQVGEPMTGAIFDILVEIYQQILVEEGVISRDLADLADRAADGSIDVHRVREPFDAAYTADPSGFHQALARARDIVGWRLAQVWQQTSPHNLNFAGVAARFLTIDRRRSGQRFQMIIRNSFRWRQIGPGFLPGAAR
;
A
#
# COMPACT_ATOMS: atom_id res chain seq x y z
N MET A 1 -6.50 -6.17 7.94
CA MET A 1 -7.58 -6.36 8.91
C MET A 1 -8.77 -7.08 8.27
N PRO A 2 -9.30 -8.15 8.86
CA PRO A 2 -10.62 -8.64 8.47
C PRO A 2 -11.68 -7.55 8.73
N VAL A 3 -12.70 -7.42 7.88
CA VAL A 3 -13.85 -6.48 8.04
C VAL A 3 -14.35 -6.33 9.48
N ARG A 4 -14.36 -7.43 10.26
CA ARG A 4 -14.75 -7.45 11.67
C ARG A 4 -13.92 -6.55 12.59
N HIS A 5 -12.63 -6.38 12.32
CA HIS A 5 -11.82 -5.47 13.12
C HIS A 5 -12.17 -4.01 12.85
N ASP A 6 -12.45 -3.61 11.61
CA ASP A 6 -12.89 -2.25 11.31
C ASP A 6 -14.22 -1.89 11.99
N GLU A 7 -15.16 -2.84 12.03
CA GLU A 7 -16.40 -2.71 12.79
C GLU A 7 -16.14 -2.53 14.29
N GLN A 8 -15.18 -3.27 14.85
CA GLN A 8 -14.80 -3.13 16.24
C GLN A 8 -14.15 -1.76 16.52
N LEU A 9 -13.30 -1.28 15.62
CA LEU A 9 -12.66 0.05 15.76
C LEU A 9 -13.69 1.18 15.73
N ARG A 10 -14.79 1.04 14.99
CA ARG A 10 -15.89 2.02 15.01
C ARG A 10 -16.51 2.23 16.39
N ILE A 11 -16.45 1.22 17.26
CA ILE A 11 -17.05 1.25 18.60
C ILE A 11 -16.09 1.88 19.61
N SER A 12 -14.80 1.55 19.57
CA SER A 12 -13.86 1.89 20.64
C SER A 12 -12.67 2.76 20.22
N GLY A 13 -12.47 2.97 18.92
CA GLY A 13 -11.28 3.61 18.37
C GLY A 13 -11.33 5.14 18.35
N THR A 14 -10.16 5.77 18.23
CA THR A 14 -10.06 7.22 18.09
C THR A 14 -10.40 7.65 16.67
N ARG A 15 -11.42 8.51 16.52
CA ARG A 15 -11.77 9.16 15.27
C ARG A 15 -10.71 10.18 14.82
N VAL A 16 -10.29 10.06 13.57
CA VAL A 16 -9.47 11.02 12.83
C VAL A 16 -10.04 11.15 11.41
N ARG A 17 -9.70 12.22 10.69
CA ARG A 17 -10.08 12.40 9.29
C ARG A 17 -8.85 12.23 8.39
N LEU A 18 -8.93 11.39 7.37
CA LEU A 18 -7.86 11.12 6.41
C LEU A 18 -8.34 11.34 4.98
N HIS A 19 -7.49 11.89 4.12
CA HIS A 19 -7.71 11.80 2.68
C HIS A 19 -7.35 10.39 2.21
N PRO A 20 -8.27 9.66 1.59
CA PRO A 20 -8.00 8.30 1.13
C PRO A 20 -7.06 8.25 -0.08
N GLN A 21 -7.01 9.35 -0.83
CA GLN A 21 -6.26 9.59 -2.06
C GLN A 21 -5.96 11.10 -2.13
N PRO A 22 -4.99 11.54 -2.94
CA PRO A 22 -4.59 12.94 -3.04
C PRO A 22 -5.74 13.92 -3.32
N ARG A 23 -5.74 15.03 -2.56
CA ARG A 23 -6.84 16.01 -2.46
C ARG A 23 -7.31 16.65 -3.76
N PHE A 24 -6.42 16.76 -4.73
CA PHE A 24 -6.77 17.43 -5.98
C PHE A 24 -7.55 16.53 -6.93
N MET A 25 -7.68 15.22 -6.64
CA MET A 25 -8.69 14.38 -7.25
C MET A 25 -10.06 14.81 -6.70
N PRO A 26 -10.96 15.37 -7.51
CA PRO A 26 -12.20 15.98 -7.02
C PRO A 26 -13.06 15.04 -6.17
N GLN A 27 -13.07 13.74 -6.49
CA GLN A 27 -13.78 12.68 -5.78
C GLN A 27 -13.21 12.39 -4.38
N TYR A 28 -11.97 12.81 -4.07
CA TYR A 28 -11.28 12.60 -2.80
C TYR A 28 -10.90 13.91 -2.08
N ALA A 29 -11.46 15.03 -2.54
CA ALA A 29 -11.19 16.35 -1.98
C ALA A 29 -11.63 16.47 -0.51
N GLN A 30 -12.62 15.67 -0.08
CA GLN A 30 -13.08 15.62 1.31
C GLN A 30 -12.45 14.42 2.02
N PRO A 31 -11.90 14.60 3.23
CA PRO A 31 -11.36 13.49 3.99
C PRO A 31 -12.49 12.63 4.60
N GLU A 32 -12.23 11.33 4.74
CA GLU A 32 -13.11 10.37 5.39
C GLU A 32 -12.78 10.26 6.89
N THR A 33 -13.80 10.07 7.72
CA THR A 33 -13.58 9.71 9.13
C THR A 33 -13.20 8.24 9.25
N VAL A 34 -12.05 7.98 9.85
CA VAL A 34 -11.58 6.62 10.17
C VAL A 34 -11.35 6.46 11.67
N TRP A 35 -11.23 5.21 12.12
CA TRP A 35 -11.03 4.87 13.52
C TRP A 35 -9.68 4.17 13.70
N LEU A 36 -8.88 4.70 14.62
CA LEU A 36 -7.58 4.15 15.00
C LEU A 36 -7.74 3.20 16.20
N SER A 37 -6.88 2.18 16.30
CA SER A 37 -6.98 1.13 17.34
C SER A 37 -6.89 1.61 18.78
N LEU A 38 -6.22 2.74 19.02
CA LEU A 38 -6.11 3.33 20.34
C LEU A 38 -7.42 4.02 20.74
N ALA A 39 -7.88 3.75 21.97
CA ALA A 39 -9.08 4.37 22.51
C ALA A 39 -8.95 5.89 22.65
N PRO A 40 -10.06 6.66 22.55
CA PRO A 40 -10.03 8.10 22.76
C PRO A 40 -9.33 8.48 24.07
N GLY A 41 -8.47 9.51 24.00
CA GLY A 41 -7.63 9.96 25.11
C GLY A 41 -6.35 9.15 25.33
N ARG A 42 -6.09 8.09 24.54
CA ARG A 42 -4.81 7.36 24.56
C ARG A 42 -3.77 7.89 23.57
N ILE A 43 -4.18 8.78 22.66
CA ILE A 43 -3.30 9.51 21.74
C ILE A 43 -3.11 10.91 22.32
N GLY A 44 -1.86 11.26 22.66
CA GLY A 44 -1.50 12.53 23.27
C GLY A 44 -1.30 13.68 22.25
N PRO A 45 -0.98 14.90 22.73
CA PRO A 45 -0.69 16.05 21.88
C PRO A 45 0.51 15.84 20.93
N GLY A 46 0.46 16.45 19.75
CA GLY A 46 1.39 16.19 18.66
C GLY A 46 1.28 14.72 18.30
N PRO A 47 0.10 14.29 17.79
CA PRO A 47 -0.47 12.96 17.93
C PRO A 47 0.57 11.90 18.25
N ALA A 48 0.55 11.44 19.50
CA ALA A 48 1.63 10.63 20.05
C ALA A 48 1.10 9.43 20.83
N ASP A 49 1.79 8.30 20.68
CA ASP A 49 1.58 7.10 21.48
C ASP A 49 2.92 6.48 21.90
N GLY A 50 2.90 5.22 22.32
CA GLY A 50 4.09 4.48 22.77
C GLY A 50 5.04 4.04 21.64
N ARG A 51 4.67 4.22 20.36
CA ARG A 51 5.41 3.74 19.18
C ARG A 51 5.74 4.84 18.18
N MET A 52 5.03 5.96 18.18
CA MET A 52 5.32 7.09 17.30
C MET A 52 4.77 8.40 17.84
N TYR A 53 5.26 9.51 17.29
CA TYR A 53 4.81 10.87 17.61
C TYR A 53 5.08 11.79 16.42
N THR A 54 4.28 12.84 16.28
CA THR A 54 4.45 13.83 15.19
C THR A 54 5.01 15.14 15.71
N VAL A 55 6.03 15.65 15.01
CA VAL A 55 6.67 16.94 15.27
C VAL A 55 6.51 17.84 14.06
N ASP A 56 5.76 18.93 14.21
CA ASP A 56 5.71 20.00 13.20
C ASP A 56 6.97 20.87 13.30
N ALA A 57 8.07 20.36 12.75
CA ALA A 57 9.37 20.99 12.79
C ALA A 57 9.40 22.28 11.96
N LEU A 58 10.02 23.34 12.51
CA LEU A 58 10.20 24.63 11.86
C LEU A 58 11.61 24.74 11.28
N ASP A 59 11.71 25.26 10.05
CA ASP A 59 12.97 25.48 9.33
C ASP A 59 13.89 24.24 9.26
N LYS A 60 13.30 23.04 9.35
CA LYS A 60 14.02 21.77 9.28
C LYS A 60 14.38 21.44 7.83
N LYS A 61 15.60 20.93 7.64
CA LYS A 61 16.02 20.25 6.40
C LYS A 61 15.83 18.74 6.55
N ALA A 62 15.67 18.06 5.43
CA ALA A 62 15.65 16.61 5.39
C ALA A 62 16.86 16.02 6.12
N TYR A 63 16.64 14.93 6.86
CA TYR A 63 17.72 14.19 7.50
C TYR A 63 18.70 13.68 6.44
N ALA A 64 19.99 13.90 6.72
CA ALA A 64 21.07 13.29 5.96
C ALA A 64 21.15 11.78 6.27
N PRO A 65 21.80 10.96 5.42
CA PRO A 65 21.91 9.51 5.63
C PRO A 65 22.56 9.10 6.97
N ASP A 66 23.37 9.98 7.57
CA ASP A 66 24.08 9.79 8.83
C ASP A 66 23.43 10.51 10.03
N ALA A 67 22.27 11.14 9.82
CA ALA A 67 21.55 11.87 10.85
C ALA A 67 20.40 11.02 11.43
N PHE A 68 20.22 11.11 12.75
CA PHE A 68 19.24 10.33 13.49
C PHE A 68 18.28 11.26 14.27
N PRO A 69 17.03 10.84 14.45
CA PRO A 69 16.09 11.51 15.36
C PRO A 69 16.57 11.39 16.82
N PRO A 70 16.04 12.21 17.75
CA PRO A 70 14.94 13.17 17.53
C PRO A 70 15.41 14.51 16.93
N TRP A 71 14.48 15.23 16.31
CA TRP A 71 14.66 16.64 15.99
C TRP A 71 14.78 17.44 17.28
N THR A 72 15.80 18.28 17.39
CA THR A 72 16.05 19.12 18.58
C THR A 72 15.90 20.62 18.32
N GLY A 73 15.47 21.00 17.12
CA GLY A 73 15.25 22.40 16.76
C GLY A 73 13.87 22.90 17.17
N GLN A 74 13.45 24.02 16.58
CA GLN A 74 12.14 24.60 16.87
C GLN A 74 11.01 23.78 16.22
N TRP A 75 9.86 23.78 16.86
CA TRP A 75 8.64 23.15 16.36
C TRP A 75 7.41 23.95 16.79
N SER A 76 6.32 23.84 16.03
CA SER A 76 5.03 24.43 16.39
C SER A 76 4.44 23.80 17.65
N PRO A 77 3.52 24.48 18.37
CA PRO A 77 2.77 23.87 19.46
C PRO A 77 2.12 22.53 19.06
N PRO A 78 2.20 21.48 19.91
CA PRO A 78 1.63 20.18 19.59
C PRO A 78 0.10 20.22 19.41
N VAL A 79 -0.40 19.63 18.32
CA VAL A 79 -1.84 19.52 18.05
C VAL A 79 -2.52 18.64 19.11
N THR A 80 -3.55 19.14 19.78
CA THR A 80 -4.22 18.43 20.89
C THR A 80 -5.50 17.72 20.44
N PRO A 81 -5.88 16.60 21.08
CA PRO A 81 -7.22 16.04 20.90
C PRO A 81 -8.30 16.97 21.45
N GLY A 82 -9.54 16.78 20.99
CA GLY A 82 -10.71 17.45 21.54
C GLY A 82 -11.06 16.94 22.95
N PRO A 83 -12.06 17.56 23.62
CA PRO A 83 -12.47 17.15 24.97
C PRO A 83 -12.93 15.70 25.09
N ASP A 84 -13.38 15.09 23.99
CA ASP A 84 -13.80 13.70 23.88
C ASP A 84 -12.66 12.75 23.46
N GLY A 85 -11.43 13.25 23.34
CA GLY A 85 -10.24 12.46 23.03
C GLY A 85 -10.02 12.18 21.55
N HIS A 86 -10.73 12.86 20.65
CA HIS A 86 -10.70 12.65 19.20
C HIS A 86 -10.05 13.80 18.41
N PHE A 87 -9.60 13.54 17.18
CA PHE A 87 -8.97 14.54 16.30
C PHE A 87 -9.77 14.83 15.02
N ASP A 88 -10.97 14.29 14.88
CA ASP A 88 -11.87 14.53 13.75
C ASP A 88 -12.37 15.98 13.67
N HIS A 89 -12.21 16.77 14.73
CA HIS A 89 -12.56 18.21 14.77
C HIS A 89 -11.58 19.13 14.03
N ILE A 90 -10.36 18.67 13.70
CA ILE A 90 -9.30 19.50 13.11
C ILE A 90 -9.64 19.89 11.68
N ASP A 91 -9.62 21.20 11.36
CA ASP A 91 -10.00 21.74 10.04
C ASP A 91 -9.11 21.18 8.90
N PRO A 92 -9.65 20.51 7.86
CA PRO A 92 -8.87 19.96 6.76
C PRO A 92 -8.07 20.97 5.93
N ALA A 93 -8.40 22.27 6.05
CA ALA A 93 -7.63 23.35 5.41
C ALA A 93 -6.43 23.83 6.25
N SER A 94 -6.33 23.40 7.51
CA SER A 94 -5.29 23.83 8.44
C SER A 94 -3.96 23.06 8.27
N ARG A 95 -2.87 23.63 8.78
CA ARG A 95 -1.56 22.96 8.83
C ARG A 95 -1.58 21.81 9.86
N GLU A 96 -2.29 22.01 10.96
CA GLU A 96 -2.50 21.02 12.02
C GLU A 96 -3.14 19.74 11.49
N PHE A 97 -3.97 19.84 10.45
CA PHE A 97 -4.52 18.68 9.79
C PHE A 97 -3.46 17.78 9.18
N GLY A 98 -2.39 18.31 8.56
CA GLY A 98 -1.30 17.49 8.04
C GLY A 98 -0.53 16.74 9.13
N VAL A 99 -0.40 17.34 10.32
CA VAL A 99 0.21 16.71 11.50
C VAL A 99 -0.62 15.48 11.93
N VAL A 100 -1.95 15.65 12.01
CA VAL A 100 -2.89 14.59 12.38
C VAL A 100 -3.02 13.55 11.28
N HIS A 101 -3.05 13.97 10.02
CA HIS A 101 -3.18 13.11 8.86
C HIS A 101 -1.97 12.16 8.74
N MET A 102 -0.76 12.67 8.94
CA MET A 102 0.45 11.86 8.93
C MET A 102 0.40 10.77 9.99
N TYR A 103 0.15 11.15 11.25
CA TYR A 103 0.02 10.18 12.35
C TYR A 103 -1.10 9.17 12.10
N GLY A 104 -2.28 9.67 11.72
CA GLY A 104 -3.46 8.85 11.51
C GLY A 104 -3.27 7.85 10.38
N THR A 105 -2.60 8.24 9.30
CA THR A 105 -2.25 7.33 8.20
C THR A 105 -1.30 6.23 8.66
N VAL A 106 -0.16 6.58 9.28
CA VAL A 106 0.82 5.59 9.75
C VAL A 106 0.19 4.63 10.78
N ARG A 107 -0.63 5.16 11.71
CA ARG A 107 -1.39 4.36 12.69
C ARG A 107 -2.39 3.43 12.01
N ARG A 108 -3.11 3.91 11.00
CA ARG A 108 -4.11 3.13 10.27
C ARG A 108 -3.46 2.00 9.48
N VAL A 109 -2.32 2.26 8.84
CA VAL A 109 -1.53 1.24 8.15
C VAL A 109 -1.06 0.16 9.13
N LEU A 110 -0.52 0.56 10.29
CA LEU A 110 -0.17 -0.38 11.36
C LEU A 110 -1.38 -1.20 11.80
N ASP A 111 -2.52 -0.55 12.08
CA ASP A 111 -3.75 -1.24 12.50
C ASP A 111 -4.16 -2.32 11.48
N ILE A 112 -4.15 -1.97 10.19
CA ILE A 112 -4.53 -2.88 9.10
C ILE A 112 -3.60 -4.10 9.06
N TRP A 113 -2.29 -3.88 9.06
CA TRP A 113 -1.31 -4.95 8.94
C TRP A 113 -1.17 -5.79 10.21
N GLU A 114 -1.23 -5.18 11.39
CA GLU A 114 -1.30 -5.90 12.67
C GLU A 114 -2.55 -6.79 12.74
N GLY A 115 -3.67 -6.35 12.14
CA GLY A 115 -4.86 -7.18 12.01
C GLY A 115 -4.69 -8.39 11.07
N TYR A 116 -3.79 -8.32 10.07
CA TYR A 116 -3.46 -9.49 9.23
C TYR A 116 -2.38 -10.38 9.86
N LEU A 117 -1.43 -9.79 10.58
CA LEU A 117 -0.35 -10.46 11.30
C LEU A 117 -0.86 -11.20 12.55
N GLY A 118 -1.84 -10.61 13.24
CA GLY A 118 -2.42 -11.10 14.50
C GLY A 118 -1.67 -10.66 15.75
N TYR A 119 -0.71 -9.75 15.65
CA TYR A 119 0.06 -9.22 16.76
C TYR A 119 0.60 -7.80 16.44
N PRO A 120 0.95 -7.00 17.47
CA PRO A 120 1.56 -5.69 17.26
C PRO A 120 2.98 -5.79 16.70
N VAL A 121 3.33 -4.96 15.72
CA VAL A 121 4.68 -4.85 15.17
C VAL A 121 5.51 -3.90 16.03
N GLU A 122 6.67 -4.38 16.46
CA GLU A 122 7.72 -3.57 17.07
C GLU A 122 8.67 -3.04 16.00
N TRP A 123 9.12 -1.80 16.13
CA TRP A 123 10.03 -1.21 15.15
C TRP A 123 11.41 -1.83 15.24
N HIS A 124 12.03 -2.14 14.09
CA HIS A 124 13.40 -2.65 14.00
C HIS A 124 14.47 -1.76 14.68
N PHE A 125 14.15 -0.49 14.97
CA PHE A 125 15.03 0.46 15.64
C PHE A 125 14.71 0.68 17.13
N HIS A 126 13.75 -0.05 17.70
CA HIS A 126 13.19 0.20 19.03
C HIS A 126 14.25 0.25 20.15
N ASP A 127 15.29 -0.58 20.05
CA ASP A 127 16.38 -0.62 21.04
C ASP A 127 17.18 0.69 21.16
N LEU A 128 17.27 1.46 20.08
CA LEU A 128 18.02 2.72 20.03
C LEU A 128 17.11 3.95 20.01
N GLN A 129 15.94 3.84 19.38
CA GLN A 129 14.94 4.88 19.28
C GLN A 129 13.57 4.28 19.61
N PRO A 130 12.99 4.54 20.81
CA PRO A 130 11.79 3.85 21.25
C PRO A 130 10.55 4.13 20.37
N ARG A 131 10.54 5.27 19.67
CA ARG A 131 9.38 5.72 18.87
C ARG A 131 9.79 6.31 17.54
N LEU A 132 9.00 6.03 16.51
CA LEU A 132 9.10 6.67 15.20
C LEU A 132 8.76 8.17 15.30
N GLU A 133 9.68 9.04 14.87
CA GLU A 133 9.44 10.47 14.72
C GLU A 133 8.82 10.77 13.35
N LEU A 134 7.67 11.43 13.32
CA LEU A 134 6.95 11.81 12.10
C LEU A 134 7.07 13.32 11.87
N ILE A 135 7.59 13.74 10.71
CA ILE A 135 7.77 15.15 10.36
C ILE A 135 6.99 15.47 9.07
N PRO A 136 5.87 16.19 9.16
CA PRO A 136 4.95 16.35 8.03
C PRO A 136 5.41 17.38 6.99
N TYR A 137 6.22 18.36 7.37
CA TYR A 137 6.51 19.51 6.52
C TYR A 137 8.00 19.82 6.46
N ILE A 138 8.59 19.57 5.29
CA ILE A 138 9.95 19.99 4.92
C ILE A 138 9.88 20.68 3.57
N ASP A 139 10.62 21.79 3.38
CA ASP A 139 10.73 22.40 2.06
C ASP A 139 11.65 21.57 1.14
N TRP A 140 11.09 20.48 0.63
CA TRP A 140 11.76 19.46 -0.16
C TRP A 140 10.74 18.77 -1.08
N ASP A 141 11.19 18.30 -2.24
CA ASP A 141 10.33 17.65 -3.24
C ASP A 141 10.51 16.12 -3.17
N ASN A 142 10.25 15.56 -1.99
CA ASN A 142 10.27 14.12 -1.75
C ASN A 142 9.62 13.75 -0.40
N ALA A 143 9.45 12.45 -0.18
CA ALA A 143 9.24 11.83 1.13
C ALA A 143 10.36 10.81 1.41
N GLN A 144 10.63 10.51 2.68
CA GLN A 144 11.50 9.39 3.03
C GLN A 144 11.20 8.83 4.43
N SER A 145 11.59 7.57 4.61
CA SER A 145 11.66 6.90 5.89
C SER A 145 13.06 6.34 6.14
N GLY A 146 13.48 6.37 7.40
CA GLY A 146 14.80 5.93 7.82
C GLY A 146 14.79 5.35 9.22
N TYR A 147 15.98 5.20 9.80
CA TYR A 147 16.14 4.59 11.13
C TYR A 147 15.56 5.51 12.22
N GLY A 148 14.31 5.26 12.61
CA GLY A 148 13.61 6.00 13.67
C GLY A 148 12.80 7.21 13.21
N PHE A 149 12.74 7.53 11.92
CA PHE A 149 12.01 8.70 11.43
C PHE A 149 11.27 8.44 10.10
N MET A 150 10.26 9.25 9.85
CA MET A 150 9.63 9.47 8.55
C MET A 150 9.40 10.96 8.37
N GLU A 151 9.73 11.48 7.20
CA GLU A 151 9.57 12.89 6.90
C GLU A 151 9.09 13.14 5.47
N THR A 152 8.28 14.17 5.32
CA THR A 152 7.62 14.48 4.06
C THR A 152 7.80 15.94 3.68
N GLY A 153 7.97 16.19 2.39
CA GLY A 153 7.95 17.51 1.81
C GLY A 153 6.67 17.80 1.02
N TYR A 154 6.84 18.48 -0.11
CA TYR A 154 5.75 18.85 -1.00
C TYR A 154 6.10 18.52 -2.45
N GLY A 155 5.14 17.96 -3.18
CA GLY A 155 5.27 17.77 -4.61
C GLY A 155 5.39 19.11 -5.38
N LYS A 156 5.84 19.02 -6.62
CA LYS A 156 5.82 20.19 -7.53
C LYS A 156 4.40 20.72 -7.73
N PRO A 157 4.25 22.04 -7.89
CA PRO A 157 2.94 22.63 -8.17
C PRO A 157 2.40 22.13 -9.51
N ARG A 158 1.07 22.00 -9.59
CA ARG A 158 0.35 21.66 -10.83
C ARG A 158 -0.12 22.94 -11.50
N GLY A 159 0.58 23.34 -12.57
CA GLY A 159 0.34 24.64 -13.20
C GLY A 159 0.57 25.76 -12.18
N ASP A 160 -0.41 26.66 -12.07
CA ASP A 160 -0.37 27.80 -11.14
C ASP A 160 -0.94 27.48 -9.74
N GLY A 161 -1.25 26.21 -9.45
CA GLY A 161 -1.78 25.77 -8.15
C GLY A 161 -0.73 25.70 -7.04
N PRO A 162 -1.14 25.60 -5.77
CA PRO A 162 -0.22 25.41 -4.65
C PRO A 162 0.55 24.08 -4.76
N ARG A 163 1.68 24.00 -4.07
CA ARG A 163 2.38 22.72 -3.85
C ARG A 163 1.57 21.86 -2.88
N GLU A 164 1.37 20.60 -3.23
CA GLU A 164 0.63 19.66 -2.40
C GLU A 164 1.58 18.97 -1.41
N PRO A 165 1.30 19.00 -0.10
CA PRO A 165 2.14 18.35 0.89
C PRO A 165 1.95 16.83 0.85
N PHE A 166 3.04 16.07 0.84
CA PHE A 166 3.00 14.61 0.84
C PHE A 166 2.42 14.04 2.14
N CYS A 167 2.45 14.78 3.25
CA CYS A 167 1.78 14.39 4.49
C CYS A 167 0.25 14.28 4.38
N LEU A 168 -0.35 14.79 3.29
CA LEU A 168 -1.77 14.65 2.97
C LEU A 168 -2.05 13.61 1.87
N ASN A 169 -1.02 12.88 1.42
CA ASN A 169 -1.16 11.79 0.47
C ASN A 169 -1.05 10.45 1.21
N PHE A 170 -2.18 9.73 1.32
CA PHE A 170 -2.24 8.45 2.03
C PHE A 170 -1.30 7.41 1.42
N ASP A 171 -1.24 7.32 0.09
CA ASP A 171 -0.45 6.30 -0.60
C ASP A 171 1.05 6.50 -0.37
N VAL A 172 1.53 7.75 -0.39
CA VAL A 172 2.93 8.07 -0.10
C VAL A 172 3.28 7.66 1.33
N LEU A 173 2.46 8.06 2.30
CA LEU A 173 2.70 7.70 3.71
C LEU A 173 2.58 6.20 3.96
N ALA A 174 1.65 5.51 3.28
CA ALA A 174 1.49 4.07 3.38
C ALA A 174 2.68 3.34 2.74
N HIS A 175 3.19 3.81 1.61
CA HIS A 175 4.39 3.31 0.96
C HIS A 175 5.62 3.44 1.89
N GLU A 176 5.86 4.63 2.46
CA GLU A 176 6.96 4.85 3.42
C GLU A 176 6.80 3.99 4.68
N THR A 177 5.57 3.82 5.17
CA THR A 177 5.30 2.90 6.29
C THR A 177 5.62 1.45 5.90
N GLY A 178 5.39 1.09 4.64
CA GLY A 178 5.72 -0.22 4.08
C GLY A 178 7.20 -0.57 4.19
N HIS A 179 8.10 0.38 3.92
CA HIS A 179 9.54 0.17 4.13
C HIS A 179 9.87 -0.15 5.59
N LEU A 180 9.33 0.63 6.53
CA LEU A 180 9.54 0.44 7.97
C LEU A 180 8.97 -0.90 8.46
N LEU A 181 7.80 -1.30 7.94
CA LEU A 181 7.21 -2.62 8.18
C LEU A 181 8.11 -3.73 7.67
N MET A 182 8.66 -3.62 6.46
CA MET A 182 9.53 -4.65 5.88
C MET A 182 10.79 -4.83 6.73
N PHE A 183 11.47 -3.75 7.11
CA PHE A 183 12.62 -3.85 8.02
C PHE A 183 12.27 -4.52 9.35
N SER A 184 11.07 -4.30 9.87
CA SER A 184 10.62 -4.89 11.14
C SER A 184 10.18 -6.35 11.01
N LEU A 185 9.63 -6.76 9.85
CA LEU A 185 9.09 -8.11 9.63
C LEU A 185 10.10 -9.08 9.05
N ILE A 186 10.89 -8.63 8.07
CA ILE A 186 11.89 -9.48 7.40
C ILE A 186 13.30 -9.20 7.91
N GLY A 187 13.57 -8.05 8.53
CA GLY A 187 14.91 -7.69 9.02
C GLY A 187 15.78 -6.97 7.99
N ILE A 188 17.02 -6.69 8.38
CA ILE A 188 18.02 -5.99 7.57
C ILE A 188 19.11 -7.01 7.18
N PRO A 189 19.44 -7.15 5.89
CA PRO A 189 20.47 -8.08 5.46
C PRO A 189 21.87 -7.52 5.73
N ASP A 190 22.83 -8.42 5.91
CA ASP A 190 24.25 -8.06 5.85
C ASP A 190 24.62 -7.64 4.44
N ASN A 191 25.66 -6.80 4.30
CA ASN A 191 26.15 -6.32 3.01
C ASN A 191 26.43 -7.45 2.00
N ASP A 192 26.95 -8.59 2.47
CA ASP A 192 27.28 -9.75 1.63
C ASP A 192 26.05 -10.54 1.15
N THR A 193 24.89 -10.30 1.76
CA THR A 193 23.62 -11.00 1.48
C THR A 193 22.54 -10.09 0.94
N LEU A 194 22.85 -8.79 0.77
CA LEU A 194 21.97 -7.78 0.20
C LEU A 194 21.90 -7.96 -1.32
N THR A 195 20.74 -8.39 -1.79
CA THR A 195 20.48 -8.60 -3.22
C THR A 195 19.76 -7.40 -3.84
N THR A 196 19.83 -7.27 -5.16
CA THR A 196 18.99 -6.32 -5.90
C THR A 196 17.51 -6.65 -5.77
N GLU A 197 17.17 -7.93 -5.69
CA GLU A 197 15.80 -8.37 -5.41
C GLU A 197 15.32 -7.98 -4.01
N PHE A 198 16.20 -7.88 -3.00
CA PHE A 198 15.83 -7.34 -1.69
C PHE A 198 15.35 -5.88 -1.81
N ARG A 199 16.08 -5.04 -2.56
CA ARG A 199 15.69 -3.64 -2.79
C ARG A 199 14.38 -3.56 -3.58
N GLY A 200 14.27 -4.26 -4.71
CA GLY A 200 13.04 -4.29 -5.50
C GLY A 200 11.85 -4.89 -4.73
N PHE A 201 12.10 -5.83 -3.82
CA PHE A 201 11.08 -6.39 -2.93
C PHE A 201 10.58 -5.39 -1.90
N HIS A 202 11.46 -4.55 -1.35
CA HIS A 202 11.06 -3.46 -0.47
C HIS A 202 10.12 -2.48 -1.20
N GLU A 203 10.47 -2.07 -2.41
CA GLU A 203 9.61 -1.21 -3.25
C GLU A 203 8.26 -1.87 -3.54
N ALA A 204 8.28 -3.12 -4.03
CA ALA A 204 7.07 -3.86 -4.34
C ALA A 204 6.18 -4.05 -3.12
N SER A 205 6.77 -4.36 -1.96
CA SER A 205 6.01 -4.55 -0.72
C SER A 205 5.43 -3.24 -0.20
N SER A 206 6.15 -2.13 -0.32
CA SER A 206 5.63 -0.79 0.03
C SER A 206 4.45 -0.38 -0.84
N ASP A 207 4.52 -0.63 -2.14
CA ASP A 207 3.38 -0.41 -3.05
C ASP A 207 2.18 -1.29 -2.68
N LEU A 208 2.40 -2.56 -2.36
CA LEU A 208 1.34 -3.48 -1.93
C LEU A 208 0.75 -3.09 -0.56
N VAL A 209 1.54 -2.50 0.33
CA VAL A 209 1.04 -1.89 1.58
C VAL A 209 0.05 -0.77 1.26
N ALA A 210 0.43 0.16 0.38
CA ALA A 210 -0.44 1.26 -0.04
C ALA A 210 -1.73 0.74 -0.69
N LEU A 211 -1.62 -0.14 -1.70
CA LEU A 211 -2.76 -0.75 -2.40
C LEU A 211 -3.75 -1.42 -1.45
N ILE A 212 -3.28 -2.33 -0.60
CA ILE A 212 -4.15 -3.07 0.32
C ILE A 212 -4.81 -2.13 1.31
N CYS A 213 -4.08 -1.11 1.80
CA CYS A 213 -4.62 -0.14 2.75
C CYS A 213 -5.65 0.81 2.10
N ALA A 214 -5.43 1.25 0.86
CA ALA A 214 -6.38 2.08 0.12
C ALA A 214 -7.74 1.37 -0.05
N LEU A 215 -7.72 0.06 -0.27
CA LEU A 215 -8.93 -0.77 -0.35
C LEU A 215 -9.69 -0.93 0.99
N HIS A 216 -9.20 -0.36 2.10
CA HIS A 216 -9.96 -0.23 3.35
C HIS A 216 -10.80 1.04 3.44
N PHE A 217 -10.69 1.97 2.49
CA PHE A 217 -11.56 3.14 2.40
C PHE A 217 -12.83 2.82 1.59
N PRO A 218 -14.03 2.88 2.19
CA PRO A 218 -15.30 2.78 1.50
C PRO A 218 -15.37 3.67 0.26
N SER A 219 -14.92 4.92 0.34
CA SER A 219 -14.97 5.85 -0.80
C SER A 219 -14.13 5.39 -1.99
N VAL A 220 -12.96 4.80 -1.73
CA VAL A 220 -12.08 4.25 -2.78
C VAL A 220 -12.74 3.04 -3.43
N VAL A 221 -13.24 2.11 -2.62
CA VAL A 221 -13.91 0.90 -3.12
C VAL A 221 -15.14 1.26 -3.95
N GLU A 222 -15.97 2.18 -3.47
CA GLU A 222 -17.16 2.66 -4.18
C GLU A 222 -16.80 3.33 -5.50
N HIS A 223 -15.82 4.23 -5.50
CA HIS A 223 -15.43 4.94 -6.72
C HIS A 223 -14.83 4.00 -7.77
N VAL A 224 -13.93 3.10 -7.36
CA VAL A 224 -13.32 2.09 -8.23
C VAL A 224 -14.39 1.22 -8.86
N LEU A 225 -15.27 0.62 -8.05
CA LEU A 225 -16.30 -0.30 -8.55
C LEU A 225 -17.35 0.43 -9.41
N ALA A 226 -17.73 1.65 -9.05
CA ALA A 226 -18.65 2.46 -9.86
C ALA A 226 -18.03 2.88 -11.20
N GLY A 227 -16.74 3.25 -11.20
CA GLY A 227 -16.01 3.66 -12.40
C GLY A 227 -15.74 2.51 -13.37
N CYS A 228 -15.35 1.35 -12.84
CA CYS A 228 -15.06 0.15 -13.65
C CYS A 228 -16.28 -0.74 -13.88
N ARG A 229 -17.44 -0.38 -13.29
CA ARG A 229 -18.68 -1.17 -13.33
C ARG A 229 -18.47 -2.60 -12.84
N GLY A 230 -17.61 -2.75 -11.84
CA GLY A 230 -17.24 -4.02 -11.23
C GLY A 230 -16.23 -4.87 -12.01
N ASN A 231 -15.82 -4.47 -13.23
CA ASN A 231 -14.80 -5.16 -14.01
C ASN A 231 -13.41 -4.57 -13.72
N LEU A 232 -12.63 -5.17 -12.83
CA LEU A 232 -11.30 -4.67 -12.46
C LEU A 232 -10.23 -4.84 -13.54
N TYR A 233 -10.52 -5.45 -14.70
CA TYR A 233 -9.59 -5.50 -15.83
C TYR A 233 -9.59 -4.24 -16.69
N VAL A 234 -10.53 -3.31 -16.48
CA VAL A 234 -10.49 -1.99 -17.16
C VAL A 234 -9.73 -1.01 -16.29
N GLU A 235 -9.12 0.00 -16.94
CA GLU A 235 -8.36 1.03 -16.23
C GLU A 235 -9.16 1.62 -15.05
N ASN A 236 -8.55 1.62 -13.87
CA ASN A 236 -9.20 2.08 -12.65
C ASN A 236 -8.18 2.60 -11.62
N GLU A 237 -8.67 3.22 -10.54
CA GLU A 237 -7.81 3.99 -9.63
C GLU A 237 -6.92 3.12 -8.73
N ILE A 238 -7.32 1.89 -8.38
CA ILE A 238 -6.45 0.99 -7.62
C ILE A 238 -5.28 0.47 -8.46
N GLU A 239 -5.35 0.64 -9.78
CA GLU A 239 -4.19 0.43 -10.64
C GLU A 239 -3.14 1.50 -10.41
N ARG A 240 -3.49 2.73 -10.04
CA ARG A 240 -2.56 3.85 -9.91
C ARG A 240 -2.13 4.00 -8.45
N ILE A 241 -1.09 3.26 -8.06
CA ILE A 241 -0.50 3.38 -6.72
C ILE A 241 0.35 4.64 -6.67
N ALA A 242 0.20 5.43 -5.61
CA ALA A 242 0.96 6.66 -5.41
C ALA A 242 0.86 7.55 -6.65
N GLU A 243 -0.38 7.80 -7.07
CA GLU A 243 -0.61 8.91 -7.96
C GLU A 243 -0.10 10.15 -7.15
N LEU A 244 1.04 10.70 -7.59
CA LEU A 244 1.26 12.12 -7.90
C LEU A 244 2.40 12.85 -7.14
N SER A 245 3.54 12.93 -7.82
CA SER A 245 4.19 14.20 -8.15
C SER A 245 4.88 14.08 -9.53
N PRO A 246 5.24 15.15 -10.26
CA PRO A 246 6.04 15.05 -11.48
C PRO A 246 7.47 14.51 -11.24
N THR A 247 7.83 14.25 -9.99
CA THR A 247 9.11 13.70 -9.50
C THR A 247 8.97 12.24 -9.04
N GLU A 248 7.78 11.82 -8.61
CA GLU A 248 7.43 10.43 -8.33
C GLU A 248 6.66 9.86 -9.52
N GLN A 249 7.26 8.88 -10.19
CA GLN A 249 6.64 8.21 -11.33
C GLN A 249 5.25 7.71 -10.93
N ILE A 250 4.26 7.93 -11.80
CA ILE A 250 2.95 7.26 -11.67
C ILE A 250 3.23 5.76 -11.66
N ARG A 251 3.00 5.09 -10.52
CA ARG A 251 3.21 3.65 -10.42
C ARG A 251 1.90 2.94 -10.72
N SER A 252 1.95 2.00 -11.65
CA SER A 252 0.79 1.17 -11.95
C SER A 252 0.95 -0.21 -11.29
N ALA A 253 0.07 -0.56 -10.35
CA ALA A 253 -0.13 -1.94 -9.91
C ALA A 253 -0.52 -2.83 -11.09
N SER A 254 -1.33 -2.27 -12.00
CA SER A 254 -1.68 -2.85 -13.31
C SER A 254 -0.65 -2.47 -14.35
N ASN A 255 0.63 -2.74 -14.07
CA ASN A 255 1.67 -2.65 -15.10
C ASN A 255 1.72 -3.96 -15.90
N SER A 256 2.36 -3.96 -17.06
CA SER A 256 2.56 -5.18 -17.87
C SER A 256 3.98 -5.75 -17.77
N HIS A 257 4.81 -5.23 -16.86
CA HIS A 257 6.22 -5.59 -16.77
C HIS A 257 6.43 -7.04 -16.32
N ARG A 258 7.42 -7.67 -16.96
CA ARG A 258 7.96 -8.99 -16.66
C ARG A 258 9.41 -8.89 -16.23
N MET A 259 9.92 -9.92 -15.54
CA MET A 259 11.34 -9.94 -15.11
C MET A 259 12.35 -9.76 -16.24
N SER A 260 12.02 -10.12 -17.49
CA SER A 260 12.88 -9.88 -18.67
C SER A 260 12.92 -8.44 -19.17
N GLU A 261 12.02 -7.57 -18.70
CA GLU A 261 11.81 -6.21 -19.21
C GLU A 261 12.31 -5.14 -18.23
N VAL A 262 12.76 -5.56 -17.06
CA VAL A 262 13.28 -4.71 -15.98
C VAL A 262 14.79 -4.93 -15.83
N PRO A 263 15.51 -4.07 -15.08
CA PRO A 263 16.94 -4.26 -14.85
C PRO A 263 17.27 -5.68 -14.35
N ASP A 264 18.34 -6.26 -14.88
CA ASP A 264 18.77 -7.61 -14.51
C ASP A 264 19.11 -7.65 -13.01
N VAL A 265 18.39 -8.49 -12.27
CA VAL A 265 18.54 -8.68 -10.81
C VAL A 265 19.95 -9.13 -10.39
N ARG A 266 20.76 -9.64 -11.32
CA ARG A 266 22.17 -9.98 -11.10
C ARG A 266 23.08 -8.76 -11.11
N THR A 267 22.61 -7.63 -11.65
CA THR A 267 23.31 -6.35 -11.55
C THR A 267 23.33 -5.94 -10.09
N PRO A 268 24.51 -5.70 -9.48
CA PRO A 268 24.61 -5.22 -8.11
C PRO A 268 23.74 -3.97 -7.87
N TRP A 269 23.05 -3.93 -6.74
CA TRP A 269 22.06 -2.89 -6.44
C TRP A 269 22.66 -1.48 -6.42
N ASP A 270 23.94 -1.36 -6.03
CA ASP A 270 24.70 -0.10 -5.96
C ASP A 270 25.07 0.48 -7.33
N LYS A 271 24.84 -0.29 -8.41
CA LYS A 271 24.97 0.14 -9.80
C LYS A 271 23.65 0.54 -10.42
N LEU A 272 22.54 0.38 -9.71
CA LEU A 272 21.22 0.77 -10.15
C LEU A 272 20.81 2.07 -9.46
N THR A 273 20.18 2.95 -10.22
CA THR A 273 19.51 4.13 -9.68
C THR A 273 18.25 3.74 -8.91
N GLN A 274 17.76 4.62 -8.04
CA GLN A 274 16.51 4.37 -7.32
C GLN A 274 15.32 4.05 -8.26
N PRO A 275 15.08 4.78 -9.37
CA PRO A 275 14.05 4.39 -10.34
C PRO A 275 14.23 3.00 -10.96
N GLN A 276 15.48 2.55 -11.16
CA GLN A 276 15.74 1.20 -11.66
C GLN A 276 15.46 0.13 -10.60
N LEU A 277 15.74 0.41 -9.32
CA LEU A 277 15.37 -0.48 -8.22
C LEU A 277 13.85 -0.59 -8.08
N HIS A 278 13.12 0.52 -8.29
CA HIS A 278 11.66 0.50 -8.37
C HIS A 278 11.18 -0.43 -9.49
N GLN A 279 11.72 -0.27 -10.71
CA GLN A 279 11.38 -1.12 -11.87
C GLN A 279 11.62 -2.60 -11.59
N VAL A 280 12.68 -2.96 -10.85
CA VAL A 280 12.90 -4.36 -10.45
C VAL A 280 11.73 -4.92 -9.62
N GLY A 281 11.05 -4.09 -8.82
CA GLY A 281 9.90 -4.49 -8.02
C GLY A 281 8.57 -4.62 -8.80
N GLU A 282 8.42 -3.91 -9.91
CA GLU A 282 7.15 -3.81 -10.66
C GLU A 282 6.53 -5.17 -11.07
N PRO A 283 7.30 -6.18 -11.54
CA PRO A 283 6.74 -7.49 -11.86
C PRO A 283 6.15 -8.22 -10.64
N MET A 284 6.71 -8.00 -9.45
CA MET A 284 6.18 -8.58 -8.20
C MET A 284 4.89 -7.88 -7.78
N THR A 285 4.86 -6.53 -7.82
CA THR A 285 3.63 -5.75 -7.55
C THR A 285 2.52 -6.18 -8.50
N GLY A 286 2.83 -6.28 -9.80
CA GLY A 286 1.90 -6.73 -10.84
C GLY A 286 1.40 -8.15 -10.61
N ALA A 287 2.27 -9.09 -10.25
CA ALA A 287 1.86 -10.47 -9.95
C ALA A 287 0.82 -10.55 -8.84
N ILE A 288 1.01 -9.78 -7.76
CA ILE A 288 0.10 -9.78 -6.61
C ILE A 288 -1.20 -9.04 -6.95
N PHE A 289 -1.15 -7.99 -7.76
CA PHE A 289 -2.34 -7.31 -8.28
C PHE A 289 -3.17 -8.24 -9.17
N ASP A 290 -2.55 -8.94 -10.11
CA ASP A 290 -3.20 -9.95 -10.96
C ASP A 290 -3.90 -11.02 -10.09
N ILE A 291 -3.21 -11.52 -9.05
CA ILE A 291 -3.77 -12.48 -8.08
C ILE A 291 -4.99 -11.90 -7.36
N LEU A 292 -4.96 -10.62 -6.96
CA LEU A 292 -6.08 -9.96 -6.30
C LEU A 292 -7.30 -9.92 -7.22
N VAL A 293 -7.13 -9.49 -8.47
CA VAL A 293 -8.19 -9.36 -9.47
C VAL A 293 -8.77 -10.73 -9.84
N GLU A 294 -7.92 -11.72 -10.13
CA GLU A 294 -8.38 -13.08 -10.49
C GLU A 294 -9.12 -13.77 -9.32
N ILE A 295 -8.67 -13.58 -8.08
CA ILE A 295 -9.39 -14.10 -6.89
C ILE A 295 -10.73 -13.41 -6.72
N TYR A 296 -10.78 -12.09 -6.90
CA TYR A 296 -12.00 -11.32 -6.84
C TYR A 296 -13.04 -11.86 -7.84
N GLN A 297 -12.63 -12.05 -9.09
CA GLN A 297 -13.50 -12.58 -10.13
C GLN A 297 -13.95 -14.02 -9.86
N GLN A 298 -13.05 -14.87 -9.35
CA GLN A 298 -13.43 -16.21 -8.91
C GLN A 298 -14.49 -16.16 -7.81
N ILE A 299 -14.38 -15.24 -6.85
CA ILE A 299 -15.39 -15.06 -5.79
C ILE A 299 -16.72 -14.58 -6.37
N LEU A 300 -16.73 -13.64 -7.32
CA LEU A 300 -17.97 -13.21 -7.99
C LEU A 300 -18.72 -14.38 -8.65
N VAL A 301 -17.98 -15.30 -9.30
CA VAL A 301 -18.58 -16.50 -9.91
C VAL A 301 -19.09 -17.47 -8.84
N GLU A 302 -18.30 -17.73 -7.79
CA GLU A 302 -18.66 -18.66 -6.72
C GLU A 302 -19.89 -18.21 -5.92
N GLU A 303 -20.06 -16.89 -5.74
CA GLU A 303 -21.21 -16.29 -5.05
C GLU A 303 -22.40 -16.03 -5.99
N GLY A 304 -22.27 -16.33 -7.29
CA GLY A 304 -23.35 -16.17 -8.27
C GLY A 304 -23.64 -14.71 -8.66
N VAL A 305 -22.73 -13.78 -8.35
CA VAL A 305 -22.84 -12.35 -8.70
C VAL A 305 -22.64 -12.17 -10.21
N ILE A 306 -21.74 -12.95 -10.82
CA ILE A 306 -21.58 -13.04 -12.28
C ILE A 306 -21.61 -14.51 -12.74
N SER A 307 -21.95 -14.75 -14.00
CA SER A 307 -21.86 -16.10 -14.58
C SER A 307 -20.42 -16.47 -14.91
N ARG A 308 -20.13 -17.78 -14.96
CA ARG A 308 -18.83 -18.28 -15.44
C ARG A 308 -18.54 -17.85 -16.88
N ASP A 309 -19.54 -17.86 -17.75
CA ASP A 309 -19.39 -17.41 -19.14
C ASP A 309 -18.99 -15.93 -19.22
N LEU A 310 -19.52 -15.08 -18.33
CA LEU A 310 -19.11 -13.67 -18.26
C LEU A 310 -17.68 -13.52 -17.76
N ALA A 311 -17.29 -14.31 -16.75
CA ALA A 311 -15.90 -14.32 -16.28
C ALA A 311 -14.93 -14.75 -17.39
N ASP A 312 -15.20 -15.86 -18.08
CA ASP A 312 -14.37 -16.35 -19.19
C ASP A 312 -14.29 -15.33 -20.35
N LEU A 313 -15.36 -14.55 -20.57
CA LEU A 313 -15.38 -13.46 -21.54
C LEU A 313 -14.48 -12.29 -21.09
N ALA A 314 -14.49 -11.94 -19.80
CA ALA A 314 -13.63 -10.92 -19.21
C ALA A 314 -12.15 -11.28 -19.35
N ASP A 315 -11.78 -12.53 -19.06
CA ASP A 315 -10.39 -13.01 -19.16
C ASP A 315 -9.86 -12.88 -20.59
N ARG A 316 -10.70 -13.24 -21.58
CA ARG A 316 -10.37 -13.09 -23.01
C ARG A 316 -10.32 -11.64 -23.48
N ALA A 317 -11.00 -10.72 -22.79
CA ALA A 317 -10.88 -9.31 -23.06
C ALA A 317 -9.58 -8.75 -22.48
N ALA A 318 -9.22 -9.18 -21.27
CA ALA A 318 -7.98 -8.78 -20.60
C ALA A 318 -6.72 -9.25 -21.33
N ASP A 319 -6.74 -10.44 -21.95
CA ASP A 319 -5.62 -10.95 -22.75
C ASP A 319 -5.61 -10.43 -24.22
N GLY A 320 -6.58 -9.60 -24.60
CA GLY A 320 -6.72 -9.02 -25.93
C GLY A 320 -7.29 -9.95 -27.00
N SER A 321 -7.74 -11.15 -26.64
CA SER A 321 -8.37 -12.11 -27.57
C SER A 321 -9.73 -11.63 -28.11
N ILE A 322 -10.41 -10.74 -27.39
CA ILE A 322 -11.64 -10.09 -27.85
C ILE A 322 -11.67 -8.61 -27.45
N ASP A 323 -12.56 -7.86 -28.09
CA ASP A 323 -12.82 -6.46 -27.76
C ASP A 323 -13.45 -6.32 -26.35
N VAL A 324 -12.84 -5.48 -25.50
CA VAL A 324 -13.30 -5.14 -24.15
C VAL A 324 -14.72 -4.56 -24.13
N HIS A 325 -15.18 -3.95 -25.23
CA HIS A 325 -16.56 -3.48 -25.32
C HIS A 325 -17.60 -4.62 -25.25
N ARG A 326 -17.20 -5.86 -25.58
CA ARG A 326 -18.10 -7.03 -25.51
C ARG A 326 -18.42 -7.47 -24.09
N VAL A 327 -17.60 -7.10 -23.10
CA VAL A 327 -17.83 -7.44 -21.69
C VAL A 327 -18.52 -6.31 -20.92
N ARG A 328 -18.57 -5.11 -21.49
CA ARG A 328 -19.09 -3.92 -20.81
C ARG A 328 -20.57 -4.02 -20.45
N GLU A 329 -21.45 -4.25 -21.43
CA GLU A 329 -22.90 -4.31 -21.16
C GLU A 329 -23.29 -5.43 -20.17
N PRO A 330 -22.73 -6.66 -20.28
CA PRO A 330 -23.01 -7.71 -19.29
C PRO A 330 -22.52 -7.38 -17.87
N PHE A 331 -21.35 -6.77 -17.71
CA PHE A 331 -20.87 -6.32 -16.39
C PHE A 331 -21.72 -5.17 -15.85
N ASP A 332 -22.09 -4.19 -16.67
CA ASP A 332 -22.98 -3.10 -16.27
C ASP A 332 -24.31 -3.65 -15.73
N ALA A 333 -24.89 -4.65 -16.39
CA ALA A 333 -26.12 -5.32 -15.96
C ALA A 333 -25.93 -6.07 -14.64
N ALA A 334 -24.85 -6.85 -14.50
CA ALA A 334 -24.55 -7.59 -13.28
C ALA A 334 -24.28 -6.66 -12.09
N TYR A 335 -23.49 -5.61 -12.29
CA TYR A 335 -23.20 -4.61 -11.28
C TYR A 335 -24.46 -3.86 -10.84
N THR A 336 -25.34 -3.51 -11.77
CA THR A 336 -26.62 -2.86 -11.44
C THR A 336 -27.54 -3.79 -10.64
N ALA A 337 -27.51 -5.09 -10.91
CA ALA A 337 -28.34 -6.07 -10.24
C ALA A 337 -27.89 -6.35 -8.79
N ASP A 338 -26.58 -6.42 -8.54
CA ASP A 338 -26.05 -6.67 -7.19
C ASP A 338 -24.74 -5.91 -6.90
N PRO A 339 -24.77 -4.58 -6.71
CA PRO A 339 -23.56 -3.82 -6.34
C PRO A 339 -22.92 -4.34 -5.04
N SER A 340 -23.74 -4.82 -4.10
CA SER A 340 -23.27 -5.29 -2.80
C SER A 340 -22.42 -6.55 -2.89
N GLY A 341 -22.72 -7.44 -3.83
CA GLY A 341 -21.94 -8.63 -4.14
C GLY A 341 -20.54 -8.29 -4.63
N PHE A 342 -20.41 -7.26 -5.48
CA PHE A 342 -19.12 -6.76 -5.96
C PHE A 342 -18.27 -6.19 -4.81
N HIS A 343 -18.86 -5.34 -3.96
CA HIS A 343 -18.18 -4.81 -2.77
C HIS A 343 -17.68 -5.93 -1.84
N GLN A 344 -18.53 -6.92 -1.55
CA GLN A 344 -18.18 -8.05 -0.68
C GLN A 344 -17.08 -8.93 -1.29
N ALA A 345 -17.15 -9.20 -2.59
CA ALA A 345 -16.13 -9.98 -3.28
C ALA A 345 -14.77 -9.30 -3.23
N LEU A 346 -14.71 -7.98 -3.47
CA LEU A 346 -13.45 -7.23 -3.44
C LEU A 346 -12.87 -7.16 -2.02
N ALA A 347 -13.70 -6.91 -1.01
CA ALA A 347 -13.26 -6.94 0.39
C ALA A 347 -12.69 -8.31 0.79
N ARG A 348 -13.32 -9.41 0.35
CA ARG A 348 -12.83 -10.78 0.59
C ARG A 348 -11.52 -11.04 -0.14
N ALA A 349 -11.40 -10.65 -1.41
CA ALA A 349 -10.17 -10.81 -2.18
C ALA A 349 -8.99 -10.05 -1.54
N ARG A 350 -9.22 -8.78 -1.17
CA ARG A 350 -8.27 -7.94 -0.42
C ARG A 350 -7.80 -8.63 0.86
N ASP A 351 -8.73 -9.11 1.69
CA ASP A 351 -8.38 -9.75 2.97
C ASP A 351 -7.64 -11.08 2.78
N ILE A 352 -7.99 -11.84 1.75
CA ILE A 352 -7.32 -13.07 1.37
C ILE A 352 -5.86 -12.78 0.94
N VAL A 353 -5.63 -11.78 0.08
CA VAL A 353 -4.29 -11.41 -0.39
C VAL A 353 -3.47 -10.78 0.74
N GLY A 354 -4.03 -9.82 1.47
CA GLY A 354 -3.36 -9.14 2.59
C GLY A 354 -2.90 -10.12 3.67
N TRP A 355 -3.74 -11.10 4.03
CA TRP A 355 -3.34 -12.15 4.97
C TRP A 355 -2.20 -13.00 4.42
N ARG A 356 -2.23 -13.40 3.14
CA ARG A 356 -1.13 -14.20 2.55
C ARG A 356 0.18 -13.43 2.52
N LEU A 357 0.16 -12.15 2.16
CA LEU A 357 1.35 -11.28 2.20
C LEU A 357 1.93 -11.22 3.62
N ALA A 358 1.09 -10.95 4.61
CA ALA A 358 1.50 -10.92 6.02
C ALA A 358 2.16 -12.23 6.47
N GLN A 359 1.66 -13.38 6.02
CA GLN A 359 2.25 -14.69 6.32
C GLN A 359 3.55 -14.95 5.54
N VAL A 360 3.66 -14.46 4.30
CA VAL A 360 4.88 -14.59 3.47
C VAL A 360 6.00 -13.79 4.12
N TRP A 361 5.75 -12.55 4.50
CA TRP A 361 6.73 -11.65 5.09
C TRP A 361 7.30 -12.21 6.39
N GLN A 362 6.45 -12.69 7.30
CA GLN A 362 6.89 -13.37 8.54
C GLN A 362 7.79 -14.60 8.33
N GLN A 363 7.74 -15.20 7.14
CA GLN A 363 8.50 -16.39 6.80
C GLN A 363 9.64 -16.08 5.83
N THR A 364 9.89 -14.82 5.49
CA THR A 364 10.91 -14.41 4.53
C THR A 364 12.15 -13.94 5.26
N SER A 365 13.31 -14.48 4.86
CA SER A 365 14.61 -14.05 5.37
C SER A 365 15.08 -12.82 4.60
N PRO A 366 15.77 -11.86 5.24
CA PRO A 366 16.33 -10.71 4.53
C PRO A 366 17.58 -11.15 3.75
N HIS A 367 18.30 -12.15 4.24
CA HIS A 367 19.51 -12.67 3.61
C HIS A 367 19.20 -13.46 2.34
N ASN A 368 19.85 -13.10 1.24
CA ASN A 368 19.72 -13.75 -0.07
C ASN A 368 18.27 -13.81 -0.59
N LEU A 369 17.48 -12.79 -0.27
CA LEU A 369 16.10 -12.68 -0.74
C LEU A 369 16.05 -12.68 -2.27
N ASN A 370 15.14 -13.48 -2.82
CA ASN A 370 14.82 -13.52 -4.24
C ASN A 370 13.32 -13.73 -4.46
N PHE A 371 12.79 -13.22 -5.58
CA PHE A 371 11.38 -13.25 -5.91
C PHE A 371 10.84 -14.66 -6.15
N ALA A 372 11.66 -15.57 -6.68
CA ALA A 372 11.28 -16.97 -6.85
C ALA A 372 10.96 -17.64 -5.50
N GLY A 373 11.77 -17.35 -4.48
CA GLY A 373 11.55 -17.79 -3.11
C GLY A 373 10.28 -17.20 -2.49
N VAL A 374 10.04 -15.90 -2.70
CA VAL A 374 8.80 -15.21 -2.26
C VAL A 374 7.57 -15.85 -2.90
N ALA A 375 7.56 -16.06 -4.22
CA ALA A 375 6.45 -16.69 -4.94
C ALA A 375 6.19 -18.13 -4.48
N ALA A 376 7.25 -18.92 -4.27
CA ALA A 376 7.13 -20.28 -3.75
C ALA A 376 6.52 -20.32 -2.33
N ARG A 377 6.89 -19.36 -1.47
CA ARG A 377 6.28 -19.20 -0.14
C ARG A 377 4.81 -18.82 -0.25
N PHE A 378 4.46 -17.87 -1.11
CA PHE A 378 3.08 -17.44 -1.33
C PHE A 378 2.19 -18.63 -1.75
N LEU A 379 2.63 -19.43 -2.73
CA LEU A 379 1.94 -20.65 -3.15
C LEU A 379 1.77 -21.66 -2.01
N THR A 380 2.80 -21.84 -1.18
CA THR A 380 2.76 -22.76 -0.04
C THR A 380 1.76 -22.31 1.03
N ILE A 381 1.76 -21.02 1.36
CA ILE A 381 0.85 -20.41 2.33
C ILE A 381 -0.59 -20.50 1.83
N ASP A 382 -0.83 -20.16 0.55
CA ASP A 382 -2.16 -20.31 -0.02
C ASP A 382 -2.65 -21.75 0.05
N ARG A 383 -1.82 -22.72 -0.35
CA ARG A 383 -2.22 -24.14 -0.37
C ARG A 383 -2.66 -24.63 1.01
N ARG A 384 -1.96 -24.22 2.06
CA ARG A 384 -2.29 -24.58 3.44
C ARG A 384 -3.64 -24.00 3.88
N ARG A 385 -4.04 -22.84 3.35
CA ARG A 385 -5.27 -22.15 3.75
C ARG A 385 -6.48 -22.50 2.88
N SER A 386 -6.27 -22.60 1.57
CA SER A 386 -7.32 -22.67 0.55
C SER A 386 -7.27 -23.95 -0.29
N GLY A 387 -6.36 -24.88 0.01
CA GLY A 387 -6.18 -26.10 -0.76
C GLY A 387 -5.76 -25.81 -2.21
N GLN A 388 -6.51 -26.30 -3.18
CA GLN A 388 -6.26 -26.05 -4.61
C GLN A 388 -7.04 -24.85 -5.17
N ARG A 389 -7.91 -24.21 -4.37
CA ARG A 389 -8.91 -23.24 -4.85
C ARG A 389 -8.33 -22.10 -5.69
N PHE A 390 -7.18 -21.56 -5.28
CA PHE A 390 -6.54 -20.41 -5.95
C PHE A 390 -5.14 -20.72 -6.49
N GLN A 391 -4.72 -21.98 -6.43
CA GLN A 391 -3.34 -22.36 -6.78
C GLN A 391 -3.01 -22.14 -8.26
N MET A 392 -3.99 -22.29 -9.15
CA MET A 392 -3.78 -22.07 -10.58
C MET A 392 -3.63 -20.58 -10.90
N ILE A 393 -4.53 -19.75 -10.37
CA ILE A 393 -4.46 -18.28 -10.43
C ILE A 393 -3.06 -17.81 -10.03
N ILE A 394 -2.66 -18.13 -8.79
CA ILE A 394 -1.38 -17.68 -8.23
C ILE A 394 -0.19 -18.13 -9.09
N ARG A 395 -0.20 -19.38 -9.57
CA ARG A 395 0.87 -19.89 -10.42
C ARG A 395 0.91 -19.18 -11.76
N ASN A 396 -0.23 -18.92 -12.38
CA ASN A 396 -0.32 -18.30 -13.69
C ASN A 396 0.12 -16.84 -13.62
N SER A 397 -0.33 -16.08 -12.62
CA SER A 397 0.08 -14.68 -12.43
C SER A 397 1.60 -14.57 -12.24
N PHE A 398 2.21 -15.36 -11.35
CA PHE A 398 3.68 -15.36 -11.20
C PHE A 398 4.40 -15.80 -12.48
N ARG A 399 3.91 -16.82 -13.17
CA ARG A 399 4.51 -17.31 -14.41
C ARG A 399 4.44 -16.27 -15.53
N TRP A 400 3.33 -15.55 -15.66
CA TRP A 400 3.16 -14.49 -16.66
C TRP A 400 4.17 -13.38 -16.43
N ARG A 401 4.43 -13.03 -15.16
CA ARG A 401 5.43 -12.06 -14.71
C ARG A 401 6.86 -12.60 -14.75
N GLN A 402 7.06 -13.87 -15.14
CA GLN A 402 8.34 -14.57 -15.19
C GLN A 402 9.02 -14.71 -13.81
N ILE A 403 8.22 -14.89 -12.76
CA ILE A 403 8.70 -15.10 -11.39
C ILE A 403 8.58 -16.59 -11.05
N GLY A 404 9.69 -17.24 -10.70
CA GLY A 404 9.73 -18.64 -10.28
C GLY A 404 10.93 -19.41 -10.84
N PRO A 405 11.10 -20.69 -10.43
CA PRO A 405 12.22 -21.52 -10.86
C PRO A 405 12.21 -21.72 -12.38
N GLY A 406 13.31 -21.37 -13.05
CA GLY A 406 13.51 -21.53 -14.49
C GLY A 406 13.50 -20.23 -15.30
N PHE A 407 13.12 -19.10 -14.71
CA PHE A 407 13.29 -17.79 -15.33
C PHE A 407 14.65 -17.21 -14.89
N LEU A 408 15.65 -17.40 -15.74
CA LEU A 408 16.90 -16.65 -15.66
C LEU A 408 16.79 -15.47 -16.64
N PRO A 409 16.81 -14.21 -16.16
CA PRO A 409 16.97 -13.07 -17.05
C PRO A 409 18.29 -13.26 -17.83
N GLY A 410 18.22 -13.27 -19.16
CA GLY A 410 19.41 -13.30 -20.01
C GLY A 410 19.88 -14.66 -20.55
N ALA A 411 19.02 -15.69 -20.65
CA ALA A 411 19.26 -16.73 -21.65
C ALA A 411 19.01 -16.13 -23.04
N ALA A 412 20.02 -15.46 -23.59
CA ALA A 412 20.02 -14.96 -24.95
C ALA A 412 19.61 -16.08 -25.93
N ARG A 413 18.65 -15.77 -26.81
CA ARG A 413 18.54 -16.46 -28.11
C ARG A 413 19.50 -15.82 -29.09
#